data_AF-A0A1S9M9W8-F1
#
_entry.id   AF-A0A1S9M9W8-F1
#
_cell.length_a   1.000
_cell.length_b   1.000
_cell.length_c   1.000
_cell.angle_alpha   90.00
_cell.angle_beta   90.00
_cell.angle_gamma   90.00
#
_symmetry.space_group_name_H-M   'P 1'
#
loop_
_entity.id
_entity.type
_entity.pdbx_description
1 polymer ?
#
loop_
_entity_poly.entity_id
_entity_poly.type
_entity_poly.pdbx_seq_one_letter_code
_entity_poly.pdbx_strand_id
1 'polypeptide(L)'
;MGLGAKPTIRDVARSAGVSLTTVSYVLSGRLGGTTRISEATQERVQAAAKELGYVPNQAARGMRRGKTDLVAIAIGDLEWPWDRALATAAARILPQHGYQPVILIGEGWRRFMLSGGADGAIIGALPPGTLLDLTVGELARRGVAQVVISDTMQPAGFDVLAPGSAGGTPEPEALEGAVTLLLDRLAGRTIGAGTTKAAPWEFKTP
;
A
#
# COMPACT_ATOMS: atom_id res chain seq x y z
N MET A 1 29.69 20.07 -11.23
CA MET A 1 28.49 20.02 -12.09
C MET A 1 27.29 20.23 -11.21
N GLY A 2 26.59 21.36 -11.34
CA GLY A 2 25.35 21.59 -10.59
C GLY A 2 24.31 20.56 -11.01
N LEU A 3 23.59 20.00 -10.04
CA LEU A 3 22.43 19.14 -10.30
C LEU A 3 21.47 19.93 -11.19
N GLY A 4 21.42 19.59 -12.48
CA GLY A 4 20.47 20.19 -13.43
C GLY A 4 19.06 20.08 -12.85
N ALA A 5 18.27 21.15 -13.01
CA ALA A 5 16.91 21.20 -12.46
C ALA A 5 16.15 19.93 -12.86
N LYS A 6 15.57 19.23 -11.86
CA LYS A 6 14.80 18.00 -12.11
C LYS A 6 13.72 18.30 -13.17
N PRO A 7 13.67 17.54 -14.27
CA PRO A 7 12.65 17.70 -15.29
C PRO A 7 11.26 17.73 -14.67
N THR A 8 10.39 18.61 -15.17
CA THR A 8 9.02 18.75 -14.69
C THR A 8 8.04 18.20 -15.72
N ILE A 9 6.79 17.95 -15.30
CA ILE A 9 5.70 17.58 -16.22
C ILE A 9 5.46 18.64 -17.31
N ARG A 10 5.83 19.91 -17.07
CA ARG A 10 5.77 20.99 -18.07
C ARG A 10 6.83 20.83 -19.14
N ASP A 11 8.02 20.34 -18.78
CA ASP A 11 9.09 20.08 -19.73
C ASP A 11 8.72 18.90 -20.64
N VAL A 12 8.09 17.85 -20.08
CA VAL A 12 7.53 16.75 -20.86
C VAL A 12 6.44 17.24 -21.83
N ALA A 13 5.52 18.10 -21.38
CA ALA A 13 4.48 18.67 -22.24
C ALA A 13 5.06 19.48 -23.40
N ARG A 14 6.10 20.29 -23.13
CA ARG A 14 6.82 21.06 -24.14
C ARG A 14 7.53 20.15 -25.15
N SER A 15 8.26 19.13 -24.67
CA SER A 15 8.99 18.18 -25.53
C SER A 15 8.05 17.33 -26.39
N ALA A 16 6.94 16.86 -25.82
CA ALA A 16 5.95 16.06 -26.55
C ALA A 16 5.02 16.89 -27.46
N GLY A 17 5.01 18.22 -27.33
CA GLY A 17 4.16 19.12 -28.12
C GLY A 17 2.66 18.96 -27.81
N VAL A 18 2.29 18.74 -26.56
CA VAL A 18 0.90 18.57 -26.12
C VAL A 18 0.59 19.37 -24.86
N SER A 19 -0.70 19.47 -24.50
CA SER A 19 -1.11 20.17 -23.29
C SER A 19 -0.63 19.44 -22.02
N LEU A 20 -0.45 20.20 -20.93
CA LEU A 20 -0.14 19.64 -19.61
C LEU A 20 -1.18 18.59 -19.16
N THR A 21 -2.46 18.86 -19.46
CA THR A 21 -3.57 17.95 -19.16
C THR A 21 -3.45 16.64 -19.93
N THR A 22 -3.07 16.69 -21.20
CA THR A 22 -2.80 15.50 -22.03
C THR A 22 -1.68 14.66 -21.44
N VAL A 23 -0.53 15.28 -21.10
CA VAL A 23 0.57 14.56 -20.44
C VAL A 23 0.12 13.94 -19.12
N SER A 24 -0.62 14.68 -18.30
CA SER A 24 -1.13 14.18 -17.02
C SER A 24 -2.05 12.97 -17.21
N TYR A 25 -2.89 12.94 -18.24
CA TYR A 25 -3.76 11.79 -18.52
C TYR A 25 -2.98 10.58 -19.02
N VAL A 26 -2.06 10.75 -19.97
CA VAL A 26 -1.20 9.67 -20.46
C VAL A 26 -0.36 9.07 -19.32
N LEU A 27 0.34 9.91 -18.56
CA LEU A 27 1.21 9.46 -17.46
C LEU A 27 0.47 8.96 -16.21
N SER A 28 -0.85 9.14 -16.15
CA SER A 28 -1.69 8.58 -15.08
C SER A 28 -2.54 7.39 -15.51
N GLY A 29 -2.42 6.95 -16.76
CA GLY A 29 -3.19 5.82 -17.31
C GLY A 29 -4.69 6.09 -17.45
N ARG A 30 -5.14 7.34 -17.25
CA ARG A 30 -6.55 7.75 -17.35
C ARG A 30 -6.92 8.02 -18.81
N LEU A 31 -6.92 6.97 -19.61
CA LEU A 31 -7.22 7.00 -21.05
C LEU A 31 -8.69 6.67 -21.37
N GLY A 32 -9.53 6.45 -20.35
CA GLY A 32 -10.96 6.14 -20.48
C GLY A 32 -11.87 7.34 -20.19
N GLY A 33 -12.86 7.57 -21.06
CA GLY A 33 -13.89 8.61 -20.93
C GLY A 33 -14.06 9.48 -22.20
N THR A 34 -14.51 10.73 -22.03
CA THR A 34 -14.73 11.73 -23.10
C THR A 34 -13.43 12.23 -23.76
N THR A 35 -12.27 11.92 -23.20
CA THR A 35 -10.96 12.32 -23.75
C THR A 35 -10.26 11.11 -24.36
N ARG A 36 -10.46 10.89 -25.67
CA ARG A 36 -9.71 9.88 -26.44
C ARG A 36 -8.36 10.48 -26.86
N ILE A 37 -7.27 10.00 -26.27
CA ILE A 37 -5.91 10.36 -26.67
C ILE A 37 -5.39 9.28 -27.62
N SER A 38 -4.97 9.67 -28.84
CA SER A 38 -4.45 8.71 -29.83
C SER A 38 -3.20 7.99 -29.33
N GLU A 39 -3.01 6.74 -29.73
CA GLU A 39 -1.82 5.94 -29.39
C GLU A 39 -0.53 6.67 -29.76
N ALA A 40 -0.47 7.26 -30.96
CA ALA A 40 0.66 8.08 -31.40
C ALA A 40 0.96 9.26 -30.46
N THR A 41 -0.05 9.84 -29.79
CA THR A 41 0.16 10.89 -28.80
C THR A 41 0.65 10.32 -27.48
N GLN A 42 0.15 9.15 -27.08
CA GLN A 42 0.61 8.46 -25.89
C GLN A 42 2.09 8.09 -26.02
N GLU A 43 2.49 7.52 -27.16
CA GLU A 43 3.88 7.17 -27.48
C GLU A 43 4.81 8.38 -27.42
N ARG A 44 4.44 9.51 -28.04
CA ARG A 44 5.23 10.75 -27.96
C ARG A 44 5.44 11.24 -26.53
N VAL A 45 4.41 11.19 -25.70
CA VAL A 45 4.51 11.60 -24.30
C VAL A 45 5.42 10.65 -23.51
N GLN A 46 5.29 9.35 -23.71
CA GLN A 46 6.12 8.34 -23.04
C GLN A 46 7.59 8.48 -23.48
N ALA A 47 7.85 8.69 -24.77
CA ALA A 47 9.18 8.93 -25.31
C ALA A 47 9.82 10.19 -24.71
N ALA A 48 9.09 11.32 -24.71
CA ALA A 48 9.57 12.57 -24.13
C ALA A 48 9.87 12.45 -22.63
N ALA A 49 9.00 11.78 -21.87
CA ALA A 49 9.23 11.53 -20.45
C ALA A 49 10.49 10.68 -20.21
N LYS A 50 10.70 9.64 -21.03
CA LYS A 50 11.87 8.76 -20.97
C LYS A 50 13.16 9.51 -21.32
N GLU A 51 13.16 10.28 -22.41
CA GLU A 51 14.31 11.05 -22.88
C GLU A 51 14.76 12.09 -21.85
N LEU A 52 13.79 12.78 -21.24
CA LEU A 52 14.07 13.76 -20.19
C LEU A 52 14.45 13.12 -18.85
N GLY A 53 14.25 11.82 -18.65
CA GLY A 53 14.38 11.18 -17.33
C GLY A 53 13.32 11.65 -16.32
N TYR A 54 12.14 12.08 -16.80
CA TYR A 54 11.06 12.54 -15.95
C TYR A 54 10.42 11.37 -15.20
N VAL A 55 10.51 11.39 -13.87
CA VAL A 55 9.77 10.50 -12.99
C VAL A 55 8.67 11.29 -12.30
N PRO A 56 7.39 10.92 -12.47
CA PRO A 56 6.31 11.66 -11.84
C PRO A 56 6.40 11.64 -10.30
N ASN A 57 6.13 12.79 -9.68
CA ASN A 57 6.12 12.90 -8.22
C ASN A 57 4.87 12.24 -7.63
N GLN A 58 5.04 11.06 -7.01
CA GLN A 58 3.96 10.31 -6.38
C GLN A 58 3.30 11.07 -5.22
N ALA A 59 4.06 11.74 -4.36
CA ALA A 59 3.52 12.53 -3.26
C ALA A 59 2.59 13.66 -3.74
N ALA A 60 2.98 14.34 -4.82
CA ALA A 60 2.15 15.39 -5.44
C ALA A 60 0.87 14.84 -6.08
N ARG A 61 0.92 13.62 -6.65
CA ARG A 61 -0.28 12.94 -7.19
C ARG A 61 -1.23 12.53 -6.07
N GLY A 62 -0.67 11.99 -5.00
CA GLY A 62 -1.40 11.57 -3.84
C GLY A 62 -2.15 12.71 -3.15
N MET A 63 -1.47 13.82 -2.85
CA MET A 63 -2.09 15.00 -2.21
C MET A 63 -3.33 15.50 -2.96
N ARG A 64 -3.30 15.51 -4.30
CA ARG A 64 -4.43 15.98 -5.12
C ARG A 64 -5.64 15.02 -5.08
N ARG A 65 -5.44 13.76 -4.71
CA ARG A 65 -6.47 12.72 -4.58
C ARG A 65 -6.85 12.44 -3.11
N GLY A 66 -6.13 13.02 -2.14
CA GLY A 66 -6.27 12.66 -0.73
C GLY A 66 -5.83 11.23 -0.40
N LYS A 67 -4.96 10.64 -1.23
CA LYS A 67 -4.38 9.30 -1.06
C LYS A 67 -2.87 9.39 -1.11
N THR A 68 -2.16 8.40 -0.62
CA THR A 68 -0.68 8.34 -0.69
C THR A 68 -0.22 7.35 -1.74
N ASP A 69 -1.09 6.41 -2.14
CA ASP A 69 -0.75 5.21 -2.91
C ASP A 69 0.36 4.39 -2.21
N LEU A 70 0.50 4.56 -0.88
CA LEU A 70 1.43 3.82 -0.03
C LEU A 70 0.68 2.89 0.92
N VAL A 71 1.30 1.76 1.22
CA VAL A 71 0.87 0.83 2.26
C VAL A 71 2.03 0.57 3.21
N ALA A 72 1.80 0.77 4.50
CA ALA A 72 2.79 0.48 5.53
C ALA A 72 2.82 -1.01 5.84
N ILE A 73 4.03 -1.58 5.90
CA ILE A 73 4.27 -2.94 6.39
C ILE A 73 5.09 -2.79 7.68
N ALA A 74 4.41 -2.84 8.82
CA ALA A 74 5.02 -2.68 10.13
C ALA A 74 5.45 -4.05 10.66
N ILE A 75 6.75 -4.24 10.88
CA ILE A 75 7.33 -5.52 11.29
C ILE A 75 8.27 -5.34 12.48
N GLY A 76 8.48 -6.42 13.24
CA GLY A 76 9.35 -6.39 14.42
C GLY A 76 10.83 -6.37 14.03
N ASP A 77 11.22 -7.27 13.13
CA ASP A 77 12.59 -7.41 12.62
C ASP A 77 12.56 -8.07 11.23
N LEU A 78 13.60 -7.94 10.41
CA LEU A 78 13.77 -8.75 9.19
C LEU A 78 14.45 -10.10 9.44
N GLU A 79 14.89 -10.38 10.66
CA GLU A 79 15.46 -11.69 11.01
C GLU A 79 14.40 -12.80 11.02
N TRP A 80 13.16 -12.48 11.38
CA TRP A 80 12.07 -13.46 11.43
C TRP A 80 11.64 -13.90 10.02
N PRO A 81 11.56 -15.22 9.74
CA PRO A 81 11.21 -15.72 8.40
C PRO A 81 9.87 -15.21 7.86
N TRP A 82 8.86 -15.04 8.71
CA TRP A 82 7.55 -14.56 8.29
C TRP A 82 7.54 -13.05 8.01
N ASP A 83 8.30 -12.23 8.75
CA ASP A 83 8.45 -10.80 8.45
C ASP A 83 9.06 -10.60 7.04
N ARG A 84 10.06 -11.42 6.70
CA ARG A 84 10.63 -11.44 5.34
C ARG A 84 9.65 -11.92 4.29
N ALA A 85 8.88 -12.96 4.59
CA ALA A 85 7.87 -13.49 3.67
C ALA A 85 6.76 -12.47 3.42
N LEU A 86 6.30 -11.77 4.45
CA LEU A 86 5.32 -10.70 4.36
C LEU A 86 5.85 -9.53 3.53
N ALA A 87 7.07 -9.06 3.81
CA ALA A 87 7.72 -8.02 3.03
C ALA A 87 7.84 -8.41 1.55
N THR A 88 8.20 -9.67 1.27
CA THR A 88 8.32 -10.20 -0.09
C THR A 88 6.97 -10.26 -0.80
N ALA A 89 5.93 -10.78 -0.13
CA ALA A 89 4.57 -10.83 -0.65
C ALA A 89 4.04 -9.43 -0.94
N ALA A 90 4.21 -8.49 -0.01
CA ALA A 90 3.80 -7.10 -0.17
C ALA A 90 4.52 -6.43 -1.35
N ALA A 91 5.84 -6.58 -1.47
CA ALA A 91 6.64 -6.05 -2.58
C ALA A 91 6.23 -6.61 -3.93
N ARG A 92 5.75 -7.85 -3.98
CA ARG A 92 5.28 -8.50 -5.20
C ARG A 92 3.85 -8.09 -5.57
N ILE A 93 2.94 -8.08 -4.61
CA ILE A 93 1.49 -7.96 -4.86
C ILE A 93 1.07 -6.49 -4.94
N LEU A 94 1.41 -5.66 -3.96
CA LEU A 94 0.87 -4.28 -3.86
C LEU A 94 1.12 -3.43 -5.11
N PRO A 95 2.32 -3.46 -5.76
CA PRO A 95 2.56 -2.64 -6.94
C PRO A 95 1.65 -3.00 -8.12
N GLN A 96 1.21 -4.26 -8.22
CA GLN A 96 0.27 -4.70 -9.26
C GLN A 96 -1.12 -4.07 -9.09
N HIS A 97 -1.42 -3.58 -7.88
CA HIS A 97 -2.67 -2.91 -7.52
C HIS A 97 -2.50 -1.40 -7.35
N GLY A 98 -1.36 -0.83 -7.77
CA GLY A 98 -1.11 0.60 -7.72
C GLY A 98 -0.68 1.15 -6.35
N TYR A 99 -0.34 0.28 -5.39
CA TYR A 99 0.19 0.67 -4.09
C TYR A 99 1.67 0.32 -3.97
N GLN A 100 2.47 1.18 -3.33
CA GLN A 100 3.86 0.87 -3.01
C GLN A 100 4.00 0.50 -1.52
N PRO A 101 4.65 -0.63 -1.19
CA PRO A 101 4.94 -0.95 0.19
C PRO A 101 6.03 -0.05 0.75
N VAL A 102 5.85 0.37 2.01
CA VAL A 102 6.88 0.99 2.83
C VAL A 102 7.07 0.11 4.06
N ILE A 103 8.23 -0.53 4.15
CA ILE A 103 8.57 -1.42 5.27
C ILE A 103 9.10 -0.56 6.42
N LEU A 104 8.49 -0.72 7.60
CA LEU A 104 8.80 0.03 8.80
C LEU A 104 9.11 -0.97 9.91
N ILE A 105 10.32 -0.90 10.44
CA ILE A 105 10.82 -1.83 11.47
C ILE A 105 10.72 -1.15 12.83
N GLY A 106 10.27 -1.89 13.85
CA GLY A 106 10.12 -1.39 15.22
C GLY A 106 8.92 -0.47 15.39
N GLU A 107 9.07 0.63 16.14
CA GLU A 107 7.94 1.50 16.56
C GLU A 107 7.62 2.67 15.60
N GLY A 108 8.48 2.92 14.61
CA GLY A 108 8.39 4.11 13.74
C GLY A 108 7.10 4.21 12.92
N TRP A 109 6.45 3.07 12.67
CA TRP A 109 5.20 3.01 11.91
C TRP A 109 4.06 3.76 12.57
N ARG A 110 4.01 3.82 13.91
CA ARG A 110 2.91 4.47 14.64
C ARG A 110 2.78 5.94 14.27
N ARG A 111 3.89 6.66 14.37
CA ARG A 111 3.96 8.10 14.02
C ARG A 111 3.70 8.30 12.53
N PHE A 112 4.29 7.45 11.69
CA PHE A 112 4.09 7.50 10.25
C PHE A 112 2.61 7.37 9.88
N MET A 113 1.92 6.35 10.39
CA MET A 113 0.49 6.13 10.14
C MET A 113 -0.38 7.23 10.74
N LEU A 114 -0.14 7.65 11.98
CA LEU A 114 -0.92 8.72 12.62
C LEU A 114 -0.78 10.08 11.92
N SER A 115 0.32 10.30 11.18
CA SER A 115 0.54 11.47 10.34
C SER A 115 -0.08 11.38 8.93
N GLY A 116 -0.76 10.27 8.61
CA GLY A 116 -1.32 10.03 7.27
C GLY A 116 -0.27 9.63 6.23
N GLY A 117 0.81 8.95 6.66
CA GLY A 117 1.91 8.56 5.79
C GLY A 117 1.56 7.45 4.78
N ALA A 118 0.51 6.66 5.03
CA ALA A 118 0.03 5.63 4.12
C ALA A 118 -1.49 5.48 4.17
N ASP A 119 -2.07 4.90 3.12
CA ASP A 119 -3.51 4.69 2.98
C ASP A 119 -4.01 3.48 3.78
N GLY A 120 -3.09 2.56 4.10
CA GLY A 120 -3.37 1.40 4.93
C GLY A 120 -2.10 0.75 5.49
N ALA A 121 -2.29 -0.22 6.38
CA ALA A 121 -1.19 -0.91 7.04
C ALA A 121 -1.44 -2.42 7.20
N ILE A 122 -0.38 -3.22 7.04
CA ILE A 122 -0.29 -4.55 7.63
C ILE A 122 0.64 -4.45 8.83
N ILE A 123 0.17 -4.88 9.99
CA ILE A 123 0.90 -4.79 11.25
C ILE A 123 1.21 -6.21 11.71
N GLY A 124 2.48 -6.59 11.62
CA GLY A 124 2.99 -7.87 12.10
C GLY A 124 2.97 -7.96 13.62
N ALA A 125 3.29 -9.15 14.15
CA ALA A 125 3.61 -9.30 15.57
C ALA A 125 4.81 -8.41 15.93
N LEU A 126 4.55 -7.39 16.73
CA LEU A 126 5.55 -6.47 17.24
C LEU A 126 6.03 -6.93 18.63
N PRO A 127 7.20 -6.46 19.09
CA PRO A 127 7.74 -6.81 20.40
C PRO A 127 6.73 -6.56 21.54
N PRO A 128 6.78 -7.37 22.62
CA PRO A 128 5.97 -7.10 23.81
C PRO A 128 6.22 -5.69 24.37
N GLY A 129 5.15 -5.02 24.80
CA GLY A 129 5.21 -3.65 25.36
C GLY A 129 4.93 -2.53 24.36
N THR A 130 4.75 -2.84 23.08
CA THR A 130 4.21 -1.89 22.10
C THR A 130 2.79 -1.46 22.49
N LEU A 131 2.47 -0.17 22.36
CA LEU A 131 1.10 0.38 22.54
C LEU A 131 0.20 0.04 21.33
N LEU A 132 0.22 -1.23 20.94
CA LEU A 132 -0.33 -1.74 19.69
C LEU A 132 -1.84 -1.54 19.65
N ASP A 133 -2.56 -2.06 20.64
CA ASP A 133 -4.02 -1.99 20.73
C ASP A 133 -4.56 -0.57 20.67
N LEU A 134 -3.95 0.35 21.42
CA LEU A 134 -4.36 1.76 21.44
C LEU A 134 -4.17 2.42 20.06
N THR A 135 -3.07 2.08 19.38
CA THR A 135 -2.74 2.68 18.09
C THR A 135 -3.59 2.10 16.98
N VAL A 136 -3.74 0.78 16.95
CA VAL A 136 -4.61 0.05 16.03
C VAL A 136 -6.06 0.53 16.20
N GLY A 137 -6.54 0.67 17.43
CA GLY A 137 -7.88 1.20 17.71
C GLY A 137 -8.07 2.66 17.29
N GLU A 138 -7.06 3.52 17.47
CA GLU A 138 -7.07 4.90 16.96
C GLU A 138 -7.11 4.96 15.43
N LEU A 139 -6.29 4.15 14.75
CA LEU A 139 -6.28 4.08 13.28
C LEU A 139 -7.62 3.56 12.73
N ALA A 140 -8.22 2.56 13.38
CA ALA A 140 -9.54 2.06 13.04
C ALA A 140 -10.62 3.15 13.17
N ARG A 141 -10.59 3.96 14.24
CA ARG A 141 -11.50 5.11 14.42
C ARG A 141 -11.31 6.18 13.34
N ARG A 142 -10.09 6.31 12.79
CA ARG A 142 -9.79 7.19 11.64
C ARG A 142 -10.19 6.61 10.29
N GLY A 143 -10.71 5.38 10.26
CA GLY A 143 -11.10 4.69 9.02
C GLY A 143 -9.92 4.19 8.19
N VAL A 144 -8.74 4.04 8.80
CA VAL A 144 -7.56 3.51 8.09
C VAL A 144 -7.79 2.03 7.79
N ALA A 145 -7.49 1.62 6.55
CA ALA A 145 -7.53 0.22 6.17
C ALA A 145 -6.36 -0.52 6.83
N GLN A 146 -6.62 -1.49 7.69
CA GLN A 146 -5.54 -2.22 8.36
C GLN A 146 -5.86 -3.70 8.57
N VAL A 147 -4.81 -4.51 8.48
CA VAL A 147 -4.79 -5.94 8.82
C VAL A 147 -3.73 -6.13 9.91
N VAL A 148 -4.10 -6.79 11.00
CA VAL A 148 -3.22 -7.04 12.15
C VAL A 148 -2.94 -8.53 12.25
N ILE A 149 -1.68 -8.91 12.30
CA ILE A 149 -1.26 -10.29 12.53
C ILE A 149 -1.10 -10.48 14.03
N SER A 150 -2.03 -11.18 14.67
CA SER A 150 -2.06 -11.36 16.12
C SER A 150 -2.92 -12.56 16.51
N ASP A 151 -2.45 -13.34 17.46
CA ASP A 151 -3.16 -14.47 18.08
C ASP A 151 -4.10 -14.06 19.22
N THR A 152 -3.94 -12.84 19.73
CA THR A 152 -4.57 -12.32 20.95
C THR A 152 -5.59 -11.24 20.66
N MET A 153 -5.46 -10.51 19.54
CA MET A 153 -6.41 -9.48 19.16
C MET A 153 -7.66 -10.04 18.48
N GLN A 154 -8.75 -9.29 18.62
CA GLN A 154 -10.01 -9.53 17.92
C GLN A 154 -10.30 -8.41 16.91
N PRO A 155 -11.03 -8.70 15.82
CA PRO A 155 -11.47 -7.68 14.88
C PRO A 155 -12.28 -6.57 15.55
N ALA A 156 -11.83 -5.32 15.44
CA ALA A 156 -12.51 -4.16 16.04
C ALA A 156 -12.41 -2.92 15.14
N GLY A 157 -13.01 -3.00 13.95
CA GLY A 157 -12.86 -1.98 12.90
C GLY A 157 -11.60 -2.17 12.05
N PHE A 158 -10.98 -3.34 12.17
CA PHE A 158 -9.85 -3.84 11.39
C PHE A 158 -9.89 -5.35 11.31
N ASP A 159 -9.14 -5.93 10.39
CA ASP A 159 -9.07 -7.38 10.23
C ASP A 159 -7.92 -7.95 11.04
N VAL A 160 -8.11 -9.16 11.58
CA VAL A 160 -7.06 -9.87 12.32
C VAL A 160 -6.76 -11.19 11.62
N LEU A 161 -5.47 -11.43 11.35
CA LEU A 161 -4.94 -12.71 10.92
C LEU A 161 -4.22 -13.35 12.11
N ALA A 162 -4.82 -14.36 12.74
CA ALA A 162 -4.13 -15.13 13.76
C ALA A 162 -3.07 -16.01 13.08
N PRO A 163 -1.78 -15.98 13.45
CA PRO A 163 -0.72 -16.74 12.77
C PRO A 163 -0.81 -18.28 12.95
N GLY A 164 -1.78 -18.78 13.70
CA GLY A 164 -1.93 -20.20 14.07
C GLY A 164 -1.42 -20.48 15.48
N SER A 165 -2.03 -21.45 16.16
CA SER A 165 -1.66 -21.80 17.54
C SER A 165 -0.28 -22.46 17.60
N ALA A 166 0.54 -22.02 18.56
CA ALA A 166 1.86 -22.54 18.95
C ALA A 166 3.11 -21.89 18.33
N GLY A 167 3.20 -20.54 18.31
CA GLY A 167 4.46 -19.85 17.99
C GLY A 167 5.02 -20.18 16.62
N GLY A 168 4.16 -20.69 15.72
CA GLY A 168 4.51 -21.10 14.38
C GLY A 168 4.70 -19.90 13.47
N THR A 169 5.63 -20.04 12.53
CA THR A 169 5.76 -19.11 11.41
C THR A 169 4.47 -19.22 10.57
N PRO A 170 3.67 -18.16 10.38
CA PRO A 170 2.52 -18.24 9.49
C PRO A 170 2.95 -18.66 8.09
N GLU A 171 2.18 -19.57 7.48
CA GLU A 171 2.44 -20.08 6.14
C GLU A 171 2.49 -18.90 5.13
N PRO A 172 3.36 -18.94 4.10
CA PRO A 172 3.46 -17.88 3.09
C PRO A 172 2.11 -17.51 2.47
N GLU A 173 1.24 -18.49 2.25
CA GLU A 173 -0.11 -18.32 1.70
C GLU A 173 -1.00 -17.45 2.60
N ALA A 174 -0.86 -17.59 3.93
CA ALA A 174 -1.59 -16.76 4.88
C ALA A 174 -1.14 -15.29 4.83
N LEU A 175 0.16 -15.06 4.65
CA LEU A 175 0.73 -13.71 4.51
C LEU A 175 0.30 -13.05 3.20
N GLU A 176 0.20 -13.80 2.11
CA GLU A 176 -0.41 -13.32 0.86
C GLU A 176 -1.91 -13.01 1.03
N GLY A 177 -2.60 -13.84 1.82
CA GLY A 177 -3.97 -13.60 2.26
C GLY A 177 -4.13 -12.26 2.99
N ALA A 178 -3.19 -11.91 3.87
CA ALA A 178 -3.20 -10.61 4.57
C ALA A 178 -3.11 -9.43 3.59
N VAL A 179 -2.23 -9.52 2.58
CA VAL A 179 -2.09 -8.47 1.56
C VAL A 179 -3.36 -8.33 0.73
N THR A 180 -3.95 -9.46 0.34
CA THR A 180 -5.21 -9.49 -0.43
C THR A 180 -6.37 -8.87 0.37
N LEU A 181 -6.48 -9.23 1.66
CA LEU A 181 -7.50 -8.69 2.55
C LEU A 181 -7.38 -7.17 2.72
N LEU A 182 -6.15 -6.67 2.88
CA LEU A 182 -5.91 -5.24 2.94
C LEU A 182 -6.33 -4.52 1.65
N LEU A 183 -6.04 -5.11 0.49
CA LEU A 183 -6.43 -4.55 -0.81
C LEU A 183 -7.94 -4.45 -0.97
N ASP A 184 -8.70 -5.45 -0.49
CA ASP A 184 -10.16 -5.38 -0.45
C ASP A 184 -10.66 -4.23 0.42
N ARG A 185 -10.05 -4.07 1.60
CA ARG A 185 -10.38 -2.97 2.52
C ARG A 185 -10.08 -1.60 1.91
N LEU A 186 -8.93 -1.44 1.26
CA LEU A 186 -8.53 -0.22 0.54
C LEU A 186 -9.46 0.12 -0.64
N ALA A 187 -10.10 -0.90 -1.23
CA ALA A 187 -11.11 -0.72 -2.27
C ALA A 187 -12.50 -0.39 -1.70
N GLY A 188 -12.66 -0.28 -0.39
CA GLY A 188 -13.96 -0.09 0.27
C GLY A 188 -14.83 -1.35 0.24
N ARG A 189 -14.27 -2.50 -0.18
CA ARG A 189 -14.94 -3.80 -0.10
C ARG A 189 -14.76 -4.29 1.33
N THR A 190 -15.64 -3.86 2.22
CA THR A 190 -15.72 -4.46 3.55
C THR A 190 -16.29 -5.86 3.38
N ILE A 191 -15.51 -6.89 3.67
CA ILE A 191 -16.10 -8.15 4.12
C ILE A 191 -16.86 -7.76 5.40
N GLY A 192 -18.18 -7.91 5.38
CA GLY A 192 -19.09 -7.25 6.32
C GLY A 192 -18.66 -7.37 7.78
N ALA A 193 -19.09 -6.39 8.59
CA ALA A 193 -18.93 -6.43 10.04
C ALA A 193 -19.31 -7.83 10.56
N GLY A 194 -18.30 -8.63 10.95
CA GLY A 194 -18.49 -9.95 11.53
C GLY A 194 -18.40 -11.17 10.60
N THR A 195 -17.73 -11.13 9.45
CA THR A 195 -17.40 -12.37 8.73
C THR A 195 -15.91 -12.57 8.52
N THR A 196 -15.37 -13.44 9.37
CA THR A 196 -14.23 -14.31 9.11
C THR A 196 -14.22 -14.74 7.65
N LYS A 197 -13.22 -14.31 6.88
CA LYS A 197 -12.69 -15.15 5.82
C LYS A 197 -11.41 -15.77 6.32
N ALA A 198 -11.55 -16.60 7.34
CA ALA A 198 -10.63 -17.70 7.53
C ALA A 198 -10.90 -18.66 6.36
N ALA A 199 -9.90 -18.86 5.51
CA ALA A 199 -9.82 -19.99 4.61
C ALA A 199 -8.39 -20.51 4.68
N PRO A 200 -8.17 -21.84 4.64
CA PRO A 200 -8.81 -22.92 5.37
C PRO A 200 -7.73 -23.54 6.27
N TRP A 201 -7.49 -23.02 7.46
CA TRP A 201 -6.52 -23.64 8.36
C TRP A 201 -7.01 -23.54 9.80
N GLU A 202 -7.80 -24.57 10.07
CA GLU A 202 -8.16 -25.23 11.31
C GLU A 202 -9.04 -24.52 12.34
N PHE A 203 -10.17 -25.19 12.52
CA PHE A 203 -11.27 -24.97 13.43
C PHE A 203 -10.86 -25.31 14.86
N LYS A 204 -11.27 -24.46 15.81
CA LYS A 204 -11.31 -24.83 17.23
C LYS A 204 -12.38 -25.91 17.45
N THR A 205 -12.02 -26.95 18.18
CA THR A 205 -12.96 -27.79 18.94
C THR A 205 -12.31 -28.16 20.30
N PRO A 206 -13.13 -28.50 21.32
CA PRO A 206 -13.02 -28.02 22.70
C PRO A 206 -11.78 -28.43 23.50
#